data_AF-A0A965KD54-F1
#
_entry.id   AF-A0A965KD54-F1
#
_cell.length_a   1.000
_cell.length_b   1.000
_cell.length_c   1.000
_cell.angle_alpha   90.00
_cell.angle_beta   90.00
_cell.angle_gamma   90.00
#
_symmetry.space_group_name_H-M   'P 1'
#
loop_
_entity.id
_entity.type
_entity.pdbx_description
1 polymer ?
#
loop_
_entity_poly.entity_id
_entity_poly.type
_entity_poly.pdbx_seq_one_letter_code
_entity_poly.pdbx_strand_id
1 'polypeptide(L)'
;MLGCLSVSSLHATVLPFVGKIIFPYIISEEPCIFYKGNRIPVYKQYNDDGSTLFTYEVCEDKKAQNVSFVVCPRLDLETESNTIYFLKLNETIPYTFLDLTGTRTYSPTGGLAQFSWSAQEKKVTADTAYKLPDDVIIFFFNPEYVQFVVKSWSQDANVRMLPDCVIHKHVAQDVVQKELVQAQFVATDMKTVHAGFHGGQKKQYGRIIATMMPK
;
A
#
# COMPACT_ATOMS: atom_id res chain seq x y z
N MET A 1 4.67 51.76 -0.14
CA MET A 1 4.38 50.84 0.99
C MET A 1 3.28 49.88 0.55
N LEU A 2 3.66 48.71 0.06
CA LEU A 2 2.75 47.61 -0.26
C LEU A 2 3.10 46.49 0.71
N GLY A 3 2.20 46.26 1.68
CA GLY A 3 2.30 45.16 2.61
C GLY A 3 2.12 43.85 1.86
N CYS A 4 3.18 43.05 1.83
CA CYS A 4 3.15 41.70 1.32
C CYS A 4 2.36 40.87 2.34
N LEU A 5 1.10 40.57 2.01
CA LEU A 5 0.32 39.56 2.73
C LEU A 5 1.06 38.24 2.60
N SER A 6 1.64 37.79 3.71
CA SER A 6 2.17 36.45 3.82
C SER A 6 1.03 35.47 3.56
N VAL A 7 1.14 34.72 2.47
CA VAL A 7 0.38 33.49 2.29
C VAL A 7 0.86 32.55 3.40
N SER A 8 0.16 32.56 4.53
CA SER A 8 0.24 31.48 5.50
C SER A 8 -0.21 30.22 4.78
N SER A 9 0.76 29.50 4.21
CA SER A 9 0.54 28.16 3.68
C SER A 9 -0.05 27.35 4.82
N LEU A 10 -1.32 26.95 4.69
CA LEU A 10 -1.88 25.89 5.52
C LEU A 10 -0.96 24.67 5.33
N HIS A 11 -0.04 24.46 6.26
CA HIS A 11 0.65 23.18 6.36
C HIS A 11 -0.43 22.18 6.77
N ALA A 12 -0.92 21.41 5.78
CA ALA A 12 -1.67 20.21 6.06
C ALA A 12 -0.82 19.40 7.05
N THR A 13 -1.37 19.16 8.24
CA THR A 13 -0.66 18.43 9.29
C THR A 13 -0.64 16.97 8.85
N VAL A 14 0.46 16.56 8.23
CA VAL A 14 0.66 15.17 7.80
C VAL A 14 0.93 14.32 9.03
N LEU A 15 0.23 13.18 9.16
CA LEU A 15 0.52 12.18 10.18
C LEU A 15 0.97 10.88 9.52
N PRO A 16 1.88 10.13 10.17
CA PRO A 16 2.22 8.79 9.70
C PRO A 16 1.08 7.82 9.98
N PHE A 17 0.76 7.04 8.96
CA PHE A 17 -0.09 5.87 9.02
C PHE A 17 0.85 4.66 9.02
N VAL A 18 0.83 3.88 10.08
CA VAL A 18 1.79 2.81 10.35
C VAL A 18 1.12 1.48 10.15
N GLY A 19 1.68 0.63 9.29
CA GLY A 19 1.20 -0.73 9.09
C GLY A 19 2.31 -1.76 9.31
N LYS A 20 1.89 -3.02 9.45
CA LYS A 20 2.79 -4.14 9.73
C LYS A 20 2.50 -5.31 8.81
N ILE A 21 3.55 -6.03 8.42
CA ILE A 21 3.46 -7.32 7.75
C ILE A 21 4.18 -8.34 8.64
N ILE A 22 3.46 -9.38 9.05
CA ILE A 22 3.93 -10.36 10.04
C ILE A 22 4.04 -11.72 9.35
N PHE A 23 5.26 -12.25 9.29
CA PHE A 23 5.55 -13.58 8.77
C PHE A 23 5.81 -14.54 9.92
N PRO A 24 5.27 -15.77 9.89
CA PRO A 24 5.43 -16.73 10.97
C PRO A 24 6.82 -17.40 11.01
N TYR A 25 7.76 -16.98 10.17
CA TYR A 25 9.11 -17.52 10.03
C TYR A 25 10.14 -16.40 9.95
N ILE A 26 11.42 -16.78 10.05
CA ILE A 26 12.55 -15.93 9.70
C ILE A 26 12.59 -15.78 8.18
N ILE A 27 12.29 -14.58 7.70
CA ILE A 27 12.28 -14.23 6.27
C ILE A 27 13.48 -13.36 5.98
N SER A 28 14.18 -13.60 4.87
CA SER A 28 15.37 -12.84 4.48
C SER A 28 14.98 -11.63 3.61
N GLU A 29 14.00 -11.84 2.74
CA GLU A 29 13.53 -10.99 1.66
C GLU A 29 12.56 -9.92 2.17
N GLU A 30 12.66 -8.71 1.62
CA GLU A 30 11.72 -7.64 1.96
C GLU A 30 10.41 -7.76 1.19
N PRO A 31 9.25 -7.51 1.83
CA PRO A 31 7.99 -7.37 1.13
C PRO A 31 7.98 -6.14 0.22
N CYS A 32 7.29 -6.28 -0.92
CA CYS A 32 7.16 -5.20 -1.90
C CYS A 32 5.85 -4.46 -1.68
N ILE A 33 5.92 -3.34 -0.97
CA ILE A 33 4.78 -2.47 -0.70
C ILE A 33 4.97 -1.09 -1.34
N PHE A 34 3.90 -0.57 -1.95
CA PHE A 34 3.90 0.68 -2.72
C PHE A 34 2.77 1.58 -2.28
N TYR A 35 3.00 2.89 -2.41
CA TYR A 35 2.01 3.92 -2.18
C TYR A 35 2.31 5.15 -3.02
N LYS A 36 1.28 5.71 -3.68
CA LYS A 36 1.43 6.84 -4.61
C LYS A 36 2.58 6.65 -5.62
N GLY A 37 2.66 5.44 -6.19
CA GLY A 37 3.68 5.06 -7.18
C GLY A 37 5.10 4.82 -6.63
N ASN A 38 5.33 4.96 -5.33
CA ASN A 38 6.64 4.79 -4.73
C ASN A 38 6.69 3.53 -3.87
N ARG A 39 7.80 2.77 -3.95
CA ARG A 39 8.05 1.67 -3.01
C ARG A 39 8.30 2.27 -1.62
N ILE A 40 7.57 1.81 -0.63
CA ILE A 40 7.71 2.27 0.75
C ILE A 40 8.88 1.51 1.40
N PRO A 41 9.78 2.19 2.12
CA PRO A 41 10.80 1.51 2.92
C PRO A 41 10.16 0.74 4.07
N VAL A 42 10.73 -0.42 4.40
CA VAL A 42 10.26 -1.28 5.48
C VAL A 42 11.35 -1.42 6.54
N TYR A 43 10.95 -1.43 7.81
CA TYR A 43 11.83 -1.70 8.95
C TYR A 43 11.61 -3.13 9.40
N LYS A 44 12.68 -3.92 9.29
CA LYS A 44 12.65 -5.36 9.60
C LYS A 44 13.07 -5.62 11.04
N GLN A 45 12.31 -6.45 11.73
CA GLN A 45 12.58 -6.94 13.07
C GLN A 45 12.39 -8.45 13.13
N TYR A 46 13.32 -9.17 13.75
CA TYR A 46 13.15 -10.57 14.12
C TYR A 46 12.61 -10.63 15.54
N ASN A 47 11.62 -11.49 15.77
CA ASN A 47 11.06 -11.74 17.09
C ASN A 47 11.68 -13.01 17.69
N ASP A 48 11.66 -13.11 19.01
CA ASP A 48 12.21 -14.25 19.76
C ASP A 48 11.50 -15.58 19.45
N ASP A 49 10.25 -15.52 18.97
CA ASP A 49 9.46 -16.69 18.56
C ASP A 49 9.80 -17.21 17.16
N GLY A 50 10.82 -16.64 16.52
CA GLY A 50 11.24 -17.01 15.16
C GLY A 50 10.38 -16.39 14.05
N SER A 51 9.48 -15.47 14.37
CA SER A 51 8.72 -14.71 13.37
C SER A 51 9.48 -13.46 12.89
N THR A 52 9.12 -12.95 11.71
CA THR A 52 9.65 -11.69 11.15
C THR A 52 8.54 -10.67 11.05
N LEU A 53 8.82 -9.46 11.54
CA LEU A 53 7.94 -8.30 11.45
C LEU A 53 8.57 -7.27 10.50
N PHE A 54 7.79 -6.78 9.54
CA PHE A 54 8.11 -5.61 8.73
C PHE A 54 7.15 -4.48 9.07
N THR A 55 7.68 -3.34 9.49
CA THR A 55 6.88 -2.12 9.75
C THR A 55 7.09 -1.13 8.62
N TYR A 56 6.02 -0.50 8.13
CA TYR A 56 6.08 0.53 7.10
C TYR A 56 5.22 1.73 7.49
N GLU A 57 5.54 2.88 6.89
CA GLU A 57 4.87 4.14 7.17
C GLU A 57 4.46 4.81 5.86
N VAL A 58 3.20 5.26 5.79
CA VAL A 58 2.72 6.13 4.72
C VAL A 58 2.29 7.46 5.31
N CYS A 59 2.63 8.55 4.62
CA CYS A 59 2.31 9.90 5.05
C CYS A 59 1.00 10.36 4.40
N GLU A 60 0.01 10.67 5.23
CA GLU A 60 -1.28 11.18 4.76
C GLU A 60 -1.79 12.37 5.58
N ASP A 61 -2.76 13.10 5.02
CA ASP A 61 -3.46 14.16 5.71
C ASP A 61 -4.09 13.61 7.00
N LYS A 62 -3.85 14.28 8.14
CA LYS A 62 -4.51 13.98 9.41
C LYS A 62 -6.03 13.95 9.31
N LYS A 63 -6.64 14.57 8.29
CA LYS A 63 -8.08 14.55 8.04
C LYS A 63 -8.54 13.37 7.19
N ALA A 64 -7.66 12.65 6.50
CA ALA A 64 -8.03 11.51 5.67
C ALA A 64 -8.88 10.53 6.49
N GLN A 65 -10.09 10.23 6.02
CA GLN A 65 -10.99 9.26 6.66
C GLN A 65 -11.04 7.95 5.89
N ASN A 66 -10.51 7.92 4.67
CA ASN A 66 -10.54 6.75 3.80
C ASN A 66 -9.11 6.43 3.38
N VAL A 67 -8.78 5.15 3.37
CA VAL A 67 -7.55 4.62 2.79
C VAL A 67 -7.90 3.32 2.08
N SER A 68 -7.40 3.13 0.87
CA SER A 68 -7.58 1.88 0.14
C SER A 68 -6.34 1.02 0.29
N PHE A 69 -6.53 -0.30 0.43
CA PHE A 69 -5.45 -1.27 0.53
C PHE A 69 -5.73 -2.43 -0.43
N VAL A 70 -4.76 -2.77 -1.28
CA VAL A 70 -4.85 -3.95 -2.14
C VAL A 70 -3.67 -4.89 -1.94
N VAL A 71 -3.97 -6.18 -1.86
CA VAL A 71 -3.00 -7.28 -1.94
C VAL A 71 -3.27 -8.05 -3.22
N CYS A 72 -2.26 -8.20 -4.05
CA CYS A 72 -2.35 -8.96 -5.30
C CYS A 72 -0.94 -9.40 -5.74
N PRO A 73 -0.79 -10.51 -6.48
CA PRO A 73 0.53 -10.96 -6.92
C PRO A 73 1.11 -10.09 -8.04
N ARG A 74 0.25 -9.43 -8.82
CA ARG A 74 0.63 -8.49 -9.88
C ARG A 74 -0.53 -7.58 -10.24
N LEU A 75 -0.22 -6.45 -10.88
CA LEU A 75 -1.19 -5.54 -11.49
C LEU A 75 -0.94 -5.47 -12.99
N ASP A 76 -2.00 -5.21 -13.74
CA ASP A 76 -1.85 -4.89 -15.15
C ASP A 76 -1.63 -3.37 -15.31
N LEU A 77 -1.02 -3.01 -16.43
CA LEU A 77 -0.72 -1.63 -16.78
C LEU A 77 -1.59 -1.23 -17.97
N GLU A 78 -2.28 -0.10 -17.86
CA GLU A 78 -2.85 0.53 -19.04
C GLU A 78 -1.78 1.42 -19.70
N THR A 79 -1.48 1.12 -20.96
CA THR A 79 -0.45 1.84 -21.71
C THR A 79 -0.98 2.36 -23.03
N GLU A 80 -0.55 3.56 -23.40
CA GLU A 80 -0.71 4.07 -24.76
C GLU A 80 0.61 4.72 -25.17
N SER A 81 1.08 4.40 -26.39
CA SER A 81 2.33 4.95 -26.95
C SER A 81 3.56 4.80 -26.03
N ASN A 82 3.67 3.65 -25.35
CA ASN A 82 4.72 3.34 -24.36
C ASN A 82 4.71 4.22 -23.09
N THR A 83 3.62 4.91 -22.82
CA THR A 83 3.34 5.62 -21.57
C THR A 83 2.37 4.81 -20.74
N ILE A 84 2.65 4.64 -19.45
CA ILE A 84 1.71 4.04 -18.51
C ILE A 84 0.79 5.13 -17.97
N TYR A 85 -0.52 4.95 -18.16
CA TYR A 85 -1.54 5.91 -17.75
C TYR A 85 -2.07 5.62 -16.36
N PHE A 86 -2.32 4.34 -16.05
CA PHE A 86 -2.77 3.92 -14.72
C PHE A 86 -2.53 2.42 -14.49
N LEU A 87 -2.54 2.04 -13.22
CA LEU A 87 -2.54 0.65 -12.77
C LEU A 87 -3.97 0.12 -12.73
N LYS A 88 -4.19 -1.10 -13.20
CA LYS A 88 -5.51 -1.74 -13.19
C LYS A 88 -5.49 -3.09 -12.49
N LEU A 89 -6.56 -3.37 -11.76
CA LEU A 89 -6.83 -4.72 -11.26
C LEU A 89 -7.43 -5.58 -12.38
N ASN A 90 -6.90 -6.79 -12.51
CA ASN A 90 -7.42 -7.79 -13.41
C ASN A 90 -8.23 -8.80 -12.61
N GLU A 91 -9.49 -9.00 -12.98
CA GLU A 91 -10.40 -9.91 -12.30
C GLU A 91 -9.98 -11.37 -12.32
N THR A 92 -9.15 -11.77 -13.29
CA THR A 92 -8.65 -13.15 -13.42
C THR A 92 -7.51 -13.45 -12.45
N ILE A 93 -6.97 -12.41 -11.80
CA ILE A 93 -5.88 -12.53 -10.83
C ILE A 93 -6.49 -12.44 -9.43
N PRO A 94 -6.15 -13.34 -8.51
CA PRO A 94 -6.64 -13.25 -7.14
C PRO A 94 -6.15 -11.93 -6.50
N TYR A 95 -7.06 -11.21 -5.87
CA TYR A 95 -6.76 -10.01 -5.08
C TYR A 95 -7.64 -9.95 -3.83
N THR A 96 -7.17 -9.22 -2.82
CA THR A 96 -8.00 -8.70 -1.75
C THR A 96 -7.89 -7.19 -1.77
N PHE A 97 -9.02 -6.50 -1.96
CA PHE A 97 -9.08 -5.04 -1.96
C PHE A 97 -9.98 -4.59 -0.82
N LEU A 98 -9.39 -3.91 0.16
CA LEU A 98 -10.07 -3.30 1.29
C LEU A 98 -10.21 -1.79 1.10
N ASP A 99 -11.43 -1.28 1.28
CA ASP A 99 -11.68 0.12 1.58
C ASP A 99 -11.74 0.28 3.10
N LEU A 100 -10.82 1.07 3.65
CA LEU A 100 -10.70 1.35 5.08
C LEU A 100 -11.35 2.69 5.39
N THR A 101 -12.39 2.70 6.22
CA THR A 101 -13.06 3.92 6.68
C THR A 101 -12.77 4.15 8.16
N GLY A 102 -12.28 5.32 8.52
CA GLY A 102 -11.99 5.69 9.90
C GLY A 102 -13.27 5.73 10.74
N THR A 103 -13.28 4.98 11.84
CA THR A 103 -14.40 4.91 12.78
C THR A 103 -13.96 5.28 14.18
N ARG A 104 -14.94 5.66 15.01
CA ARG A 104 -14.74 6.02 16.41
C ARG A 104 -15.64 5.15 17.27
N THR A 105 -15.06 4.51 18.27
CA THR A 105 -15.81 3.78 19.30
C THR A 105 -15.67 4.51 20.62
N TYR A 106 -16.76 4.62 21.36
CA TYR A 106 -16.78 5.24 22.68
C TYR A 106 -16.90 4.16 23.74
N SER A 107 -16.09 4.24 24.79
CA SER A 107 -16.26 3.38 25.96
C SER A 107 -17.70 3.47 26.51
N PRO A 108 -18.31 2.36 26.99
CA PRO A 108 -19.61 2.38 27.67
C PRO A 108 -19.67 3.36 28.86
N THR A 109 -18.52 3.66 29.46
CA THR A 109 -18.37 4.61 30.58
C THR A 109 -18.22 6.07 30.13
N GLY A 110 -18.33 6.36 28.83
CA GLY A 110 -18.34 7.72 28.27
C GLY A 110 -16.98 8.43 28.19
N GLY A 111 -15.88 7.79 28.61
CA GLY A 111 -14.62 8.49 28.93
C GLY A 111 -13.46 8.42 27.93
N LEU A 112 -13.45 7.51 26.95
CA LEU A 112 -12.35 7.46 25.97
C LEU A 112 -12.86 7.01 24.60
N ALA A 113 -12.58 7.83 23.58
CA ALA A 113 -12.78 7.44 22.19
C ALA A 113 -11.56 6.66 21.70
N GLN A 114 -11.78 5.45 21.20
CA GLN A 114 -10.79 4.73 20.41
C GLN A 114 -11.10 4.92 18.93
N PHE A 115 -10.06 5.06 18.13
CA PHE A 115 -10.17 5.08 16.69
C PHE A 115 -9.82 3.70 16.15
N SER A 116 -10.49 3.29 15.09
CA SER A 116 -10.17 2.06 14.35
C SER A 116 -10.58 2.22 12.89
N TRP A 117 -10.23 1.24 12.06
CA TRP A 117 -10.73 1.16 10.69
C TRP A 117 -11.93 0.22 10.63
N SER A 118 -13.01 0.63 9.96
CA SER A 118 -13.93 -0.32 9.36
C SER A 118 -13.31 -0.76 8.04
N ALA A 119 -13.10 -2.06 7.87
CA ALA A 119 -12.56 -2.63 6.64
C ALA A 119 -13.68 -3.32 5.86
N GLN A 120 -13.94 -2.87 4.64
CA GLN A 120 -14.89 -3.50 3.74
C GLN A 120 -14.15 -4.02 2.52
N GLU A 121 -14.35 -5.29 2.20
CA GLU A 121 -13.83 -5.85 0.96
C GLU A 121 -14.63 -5.34 -0.23
N LYS A 122 -13.93 -4.78 -1.21
CA LYS A 122 -14.47 -4.27 -2.45
C LYS A 122 -14.23 -5.28 -3.56
N LYS A 123 -15.33 -5.75 -4.15
CA LYS A 123 -15.27 -6.53 -5.40
C LYS A 123 -15.27 -5.58 -6.58
N VAL A 124 -14.27 -5.72 -7.43
CA VAL A 124 -14.25 -5.13 -8.76
C VAL A 124 -15.21 -5.90 -9.67
N THR A 125 -16.11 -5.20 -10.35
CA THR A 125 -17.04 -5.78 -11.32
C THR A 125 -16.36 -5.98 -12.69
N ALA A 126 -16.72 -7.07 -13.38
CA ALA A 126 -16.11 -7.54 -14.62
C ALA A 126 -16.12 -6.56 -15.79
N ASP A 127 -17.09 -5.65 -15.83
CA ASP A 127 -17.36 -4.86 -17.03
C ASP A 127 -16.36 -3.72 -17.29
N THR A 128 -15.42 -3.47 -16.38
CA THR A 128 -14.34 -2.51 -16.59
C THR A 128 -13.08 -2.95 -15.84
N ALA A 129 -11.94 -2.97 -16.54
CA ALA A 129 -10.64 -2.96 -15.89
C ALA A 129 -10.60 -1.84 -14.85
N TYR A 130 -10.61 -2.21 -13.57
CA TYR A 130 -10.75 -1.22 -12.52
C TYR A 130 -9.45 -0.46 -12.35
N LYS A 131 -9.50 0.83 -12.70
CA LYS A 131 -8.43 1.78 -12.43
C LYS A 131 -8.27 1.93 -10.92
N LEU A 132 -7.08 1.58 -10.42
CA LEU A 132 -6.73 1.81 -9.02
C LEU A 132 -6.68 3.31 -8.71
N PRO A 133 -7.23 3.77 -7.57
CA PRO A 133 -7.00 5.12 -7.05
C PRO A 133 -5.52 5.38 -6.80
N ASP A 134 -5.10 6.65 -6.83
CA ASP A 134 -3.70 7.03 -6.59
C ASP A 134 -3.28 6.84 -5.10
N ASP A 135 -4.26 6.89 -4.19
CA ASP A 135 -4.12 6.79 -2.73
C ASP A 135 -4.34 5.36 -2.19
N VAL A 136 -4.06 4.36 -3.02
CA VAL A 136 -4.08 2.94 -2.63
C VAL A 136 -2.71 2.47 -2.16
N ILE A 137 -2.68 1.74 -1.04
CA ILE A 137 -1.53 0.96 -0.58
C ILE A 137 -1.55 -0.37 -1.33
N ILE A 138 -0.46 -0.71 -2.01
CA ILE A 138 -0.35 -1.93 -2.83
C ILE A 138 0.70 -2.83 -2.19
N PHE A 139 0.31 -4.04 -1.79
CA PHE A 139 1.25 -5.07 -1.35
C PHE A 139 1.28 -6.20 -2.38
N PHE A 140 2.43 -6.39 -3.02
CA PHE A 140 2.63 -7.48 -3.97
C PHE A 140 2.86 -8.80 -3.24
N PHE A 141 1.81 -9.61 -3.16
CA PHE A 141 1.81 -10.92 -2.52
C PHE A 141 0.54 -11.70 -2.90
N ASN A 142 0.56 -13.02 -2.73
CA ASN A 142 -0.66 -13.82 -2.88
C ASN A 142 -1.67 -13.47 -1.76
N PRO A 143 -2.87 -12.94 -2.08
CA PRO A 143 -3.86 -12.54 -1.09
C PRO A 143 -4.42 -13.70 -0.28
N GLU A 144 -4.46 -14.92 -0.81
CA GLU A 144 -4.99 -16.10 -0.12
C GLU A 144 -4.16 -16.47 1.12
N TYR A 145 -2.94 -15.97 1.22
CA TYR A 145 -2.02 -16.21 2.33
C TYR A 145 -2.08 -15.13 3.40
N VAL A 146 -2.85 -14.06 3.19
CA VAL A 146 -2.86 -12.87 4.04
C VAL A 146 -4.17 -12.78 4.81
N GLN A 147 -4.05 -12.65 6.13
CA GLN A 147 -5.14 -12.24 6.99
C GLN A 147 -4.94 -10.79 7.44
N PHE A 148 -5.96 -9.97 7.28
CA PHE A 148 -5.95 -8.61 7.82
C PHE A 148 -6.45 -8.58 9.27
N VAL A 149 -5.71 -7.88 10.13
CA VAL A 149 -6.09 -7.65 11.52
C VAL A 149 -6.23 -6.15 11.76
N VAL A 150 -7.47 -5.69 11.81
CA VAL A 150 -7.79 -4.29 12.14
C VAL A 150 -7.29 -3.95 13.53
N LYS A 151 -6.62 -2.80 13.65
CA LYS A 151 -6.14 -2.25 14.93
C LYS A 151 -6.97 -1.05 15.35
N SER A 152 -6.99 -0.83 16.67
CA SER A 152 -7.44 0.43 17.25
C SER A 152 -6.25 1.25 17.77
N TRP A 153 -6.43 2.56 17.88
CA TRP A 153 -5.47 3.49 18.45
C TRP A 153 -6.18 4.56 19.28
N SER A 154 -5.42 5.19 20.19
CA SER A 154 -5.92 6.28 21.03
C SER A 154 -6.13 7.57 20.24
N GLN A 155 -7.06 8.42 20.68
CA GLN A 155 -7.25 9.77 20.13
C GLN A 155 -5.98 10.63 20.17
N ASP A 156 -5.18 10.45 21.23
CA ASP A 156 -3.96 11.23 21.47
C ASP A 156 -2.75 10.65 20.73
N ALA A 157 -2.93 9.56 19.97
CA ALA A 157 -1.85 8.98 19.20
C ALA A 157 -1.43 9.93 18.08
N ASN A 158 -0.12 10.16 17.97
CA ASN A 158 0.49 10.89 16.86
C ASN A 158 0.65 10.03 15.58
N VAL A 159 0.10 8.82 15.59
CA VAL A 159 0.16 7.87 14.48
C VAL A 159 -1.22 7.23 14.31
N ARG A 160 -1.55 6.83 13.09
CA ARG A 160 -2.74 6.03 12.81
C ARG A 160 -2.32 4.61 12.45
N MET A 161 -2.92 3.61 13.07
CA MET A 161 -2.53 2.23 12.84
C MET A 161 -3.33 1.66 11.67
N LEU A 162 -2.67 1.33 10.57
CA LEU A 162 -3.25 0.53 9.49
C LEU A 162 -3.47 -0.92 9.97
N PRO A 163 -4.35 -1.69 9.31
CA PRO A 163 -4.46 -3.13 9.59
C PRO A 163 -3.11 -3.85 9.44
N ASP A 164 -2.85 -4.80 10.32
CA ASP A 164 -1.69 -5.70 10.16
C ASP A 164 -2.02 -6.73 9.06
N CYS A 165 -1.07 -6.99 8.17
CA CYS A 165 -1.10 -8.12 7.24
C CYS A 165 -0.39 -9.31 7.90
N VAL A 166 -1.12 -10.35 8.30
CA VAL A 166 -0.56 -11.54 8.94
C VAL A 166 -0.53 -12.68 7.94
N ILE A 167 0.65 -13.23 7.66
CA ILE A 167 0.79 -14.39 6.78
C ILE A 167 0.37 -15.65 7.54
N HIS A 168 -0.47 -16.46 6.92
CA HIS A 168 -0.99 -17.67 7.53
C HIS A 168 0.12 -18.68 7.87
N LYS A 169 0.08 -19.22 9.10
CA LYS A 169 1.05 -20.22 9.60
C LYS A 169 1.09 -21.55 8.84
N HIS A 170 0.05 -21.86 8.07
CA HIS A 170 -0.01 -23.10 7.29
C HIS A 170 0.67 -23.00 5.92
N VAL A 171 1.03 -21.78 5.48
CA VAL A 171 1.76 -21.57 4.22
C VAL A 171 3.21 -21.89 4.47
N ALA A 172 3.79 -22.81 3.71
CA ALA A 172 5.18 -23.23 3.89
C ALA A 172 6.17 -22.08 3.65
N GLN A 173 7.30 -22.08 4.38
CA GLN A 173 8.28 -21.00 4.35
C GLN A 173 8.90 -20.80 2.95
N ASP A 174 9.17 -21.89 2.22
CA ASP A 174 9.70 -21.87 0.86
C ASP A 174 8.72 -21.23 -0.14
N VAL A 175 7.42 -21.48 0.04
CA VAL A 175 6.36 -20.83 -0.74
C VAL A 175 6.35 -19.33 -0.47
N VAL A 176 6.41 -18.93 0.81
CA VAL A 176 6.48 -17.51 1.20
C VAL A 176 7.70 -16.81 0.59
N GLN A 177 8.88 -17.43 0.68
CA GLN A 177 10.10 -16.87 0.10
C GLN A 177 10.00 -16.72 -1.42
N LYS A 178 9.45 -17.74 -2.11
CA LYS A 178 9.23 -17.69 -3.55
C LYS A 178 8.29 -16.55 -3.95
N GLU A 179 7.20 -16.35 -3.21
CA GLU A 179 6.26 -15.24 -3.44
C GLU A 179 6.94 -13.88 -3.26
N LEU A 180 7.78 -13.72 -2.23
CA LEU A 180 8.52 -12.47 -2.00
C LEU A 180 9.53 -12.17 -3.11
N VAL A 181 10.25 -13.20 -3.59
CA VAL A 181 11.15 -13.07 -4.73
C VAL A 181 10.38 -12.70 -6.00
N GLN A 182 9.26 -13.35 -6.27
CA GLN A 182 8.39 -13.02 -7.41
C GLN A 182 7.87 -11.58 -7.32
N ALA A 183 7.45 -11.14 -6.13
CA ALA A 183 7.02 -9.78 -5.89
C ALA A 183 8.13 -8.74 -6.16
N GLN A 184 9.40 -9.07 -5.87
CA GLN A 184 10.53 -8.21 -6.18
C GLN A 184 10.77 -8.07 -7.69
N PHE A 185 10.55 -9.12 -8.47
CA PHE A 185 10.62 -9.04 -9.93
C PHE A 185 9.51 -8.13 -10.48
N VAL A 186 8.26 -8.31 -10.04
CA VAL A 186 7.13 -7.44 -10.41
C VAL A 186 7.39 -5.98 -10.01
N ALA A 187 7.95 -5.76 -8.83
CA ALA A 187 8.30 -4.43 -8.33
C ALA A 187 9.41 -3.75 -9.15
N THR A 188 10.29 -4.52 -9.79
CA THR A 188 11.36 -3.99 -10.66
C THR A 188 10.79 -3.42 -11.95
N ASP A 189 9.80 -4.11 -12.53
CA ASP A 189 9.05 -3.60 -13.67
C ASP A 189 8.37 -2.27 -13.31
N MET A 190 7.76 -2.18 -12.12
CA MET A 190 7.14 -0.95 -11.63
C MET A 190 8.11 0.21 -11.36
N LYS A 191 9.32 -0.04 -10.83
CA LYS A 191 10.32 1.03 -10.60
C LYS A 191 10.74 1.71 -11.91
N THR A 192 10.82 0.96 -13.00
CA THR A 192 11.17 1.47 -14.34
C THR A 192 10.12 2.45 -14.86
N VAL A 193 8.86 2.28 -14.46
CA VAL A 193 7.74 3.18 -14.79
C VAL A 193 7.84 4.52 -14.07
N HIS A 194 8.26 4.51 -12.80
CA HIS A 194 8.21 5.69 -11.94
C HIS A 194 9.51 6.51 -11.88
N ALA A 195 10.67 5.94 -12.24
CA ALA A 195 11.92 6.69 -12.29
C ALA A 195 11.95 7.79 -13.39
N GLY A 196 11.08 7.71 -14.40
CA GLY A 196 10.91 8.75 -15.43
C GLY A 196 10.14 9.99 -14.99
N PHE A 197 9.67 10.05 -13.74
CA PHE A 197 8.66 11.01 -13.28
C PHE A 197 9.23 12.27 -12.57
N HIS A 198 10.53 12.31 -12.27
CA HIS A 198 11.13 13.40 -11.48
C HIS A 198 11.78 14.55 -12.28
N GLY A 199 11.54 14.62 -13.59
CA GLY A 199 11.84 15.80 -14.41
C GLY A 199 10.59 16.65 -14.59
N GLY A 200 10.57 17.85 -14.02
CA GLY A 200 9.36 18.64 -13.79
C GLY A 200 8.57 19.13 -15.02
N GLN A 201 7.36 19.61 -14.70
CA GLN A 201 6.38 20.29 -15.53
C GLN A 201 5.46 19.41 -16.40
N LYS A 202 4.17 19.79 -16.38
CA LYS A 202 3.09 19.29 -17.24
C LYS A 202 3.57 19.12 -18.70
N LYS A 203 3.80 17.87 -19.14
CA LYS A 203 3.55 17.30 -20.48
C LYS A 203 4.37 16.02 -20.67
N GLN A 204 3.72 14.98 -21.18
CA GLN A 204 4.30 13.80 -21.84
C GLN A 204 5.29 12.96 -21.02
N TYR A 205 4.85 11.76 -20.66
CA TYR A 205 5.72 10.72 -20.12
C TYR A 205 6.51 10.05 -21.26
N GLY A 206 7.79 9.78 -21.02
CA GLY A 206 8.74 9.31 -22.04
C GLY A 206 8.44 7.91 -22.57
N ARG A 207 8.89 7.65 -23.80
CA ARG A 207 8.90 6.34 -24.45
C ARG A 207 9.66 5.31 -23.61
N ILE A 208 8.98 4.26 -23.16
CA ILE A 208 9.65 3.01 -22.75
C ILE A 208 9.85 2.14 -24.00
N ILE A 209 11.10 1.78 -24.30
CA ILE A 209 11.38 0.75 -25.31
C ILE A 209 11.05 -0.59 -24.65
N ALA A 210 9.93 -1.19 -25.03
CA ALA A 210 9.65 -2.59 -24.70
C ALA A 210 10.75 -3.45 -25.33
N THR A 211 11.61 -4.02 -24.50
CA THR A 211 12.57 -5.04 -24.95
C THR A 211 11.76 -6.28 -25.30
N MET A 212 11.41 -6.41 -26.57
CA MET A 212 10.90 -7.65 -27.15
C MET A 212 11.93 -8.76 -26.88
N MET A 213 11.54 -9.81 -26.16
CA MET A 213 12.29 -11.06 -26.18
C MET A 213 12.17 -11.68 -27.58
N PRO A 214 13.26 -12.21 -28.15
CA PRO A 214 13.23 -12.78 -29.50
C PRO A 214 12.59 -14.18 -29.51
N LYS A 215 11.51 -14.26 -30.31
CA LYS A 215 10.87 -15.37 -31.04
C LYS A 215 10.41 -16.62 -30.29
#